data_AF-A0A9E2QF63-F1
#
_entry.id   AF-A0A9E2QF63-F1
#
_cell.length_a   1.000
_cell.length_b   1.000
_cell.length_c   1.000
_cell.angle_alpha   90.00
_cell.angle_beta   90.00
_cell.angle_gamma   90.00
#
_symmetry.space_group_name_H-M   'P 1'
#
loop_
_entity.id
_entity.type
_entity.pdbx_description
1 polymer ?
#
loop_
_entity_poly.entity_id
_entity_poly.type
_entity_poly.pdbx_seq_one_letter_code
_entity_poly.pdbx_strand_id
1 'polypeptide(L)' 'MISVEDLSVPAELNETYTAEKIFEDLPLEGNVNLWGDEIYFDIPLELDLENDARAEVEVG' A
#
# COMPACT_ATOMS: atom_id res chain seq x y z
N MET A 1 10.18 -0.09 -3.71
CA MET A 1 9.79 -0.21 -5.13
C MET A 1 8.57 -1.11 -5.20
N ILE A 2 7.51 -0.65 -5.84
CA ILE A 2 6.36 -1.49 -6.22
C ILE A 2 6.60 -1.90 -7.67
N SER A 3 6.45 -3.18 -7.99
CA SER A 3 6.76 -3.69 -9.33
C SER A 3 5.64 -4.58 -9.86
N VAL A 4 5.33 -4.44 -11.15
CA VAL A 4 4.40 -5.28 -11.90
C VAL A 4 4.96 -5.49 -13.30
N GLU A 5 5.18 -6.74 -13.68
CA GLU A 5 5.85 -7.10 -14.94
C GLU A 5 7.15 -6.28 -15.15
N ASP A 6 7.21 -5.47 -16.20
CA ASP A 6 8.36 -4.62 -16.55
C ASP A 6 8.28 -3.20 -15.96
N LEU A 7 7.21 -2.87 -15.22
CA LEU A 7 7.01 -1.58 -14.57
C LEU A 7 7.51 -1.63 -13.12
N SER A 8 8.30 -0.64 -12.73
CA SER A 8 8.71 -0.46 -11.33
C SER A 8 8.62 1.01 -10.94
N VAL A 9 7.95 1.28 -9.82
CA VAL A 9 7.68 2.62 -9.32
C VAL A 9 8.24 2.75 -7.90
N PRO A 10 8.99 3.82 -7.58
CA PRO A 10 9.38 4.09 -6.21
C PRO A 10 8.15 4.45 -5.37
N ALA A 11 8.16 4.04 -4.11
CA ALA A 11 7.15 4.40 -3.12
C ALA A 11 7.88 4.76 -1.82
N GLU A 12 7.36 5.74 -1.11
CA GLU A 12 7.86 6.18 0.19
C GLU A 12 6.85 5.80 1.26
N LEU A 13 7.37 5.30 2.38
CA LEU A 13 6.59 5.03 3.58
C LEU A 13 6.76 6.21 4.55
N ASN A 14 5.67 6.59 5.20
CA ASN A 14 5.70 7.60 6.26
C ASN A 14 6.08 6.97 7.61
N GLU A 15 6.19 7.79 8.65
CA GLU A 15 6.55 7.36 10.01
C GLU A 15 5.30 6.98 10.83
N THR A 16 4.54 5.98 10.37
CA THR A 16 3.32 5.48 11.02
C THR A 16 3.47 4.02 11.47
N TYR A 17 2.57 3.57 12.35
CA TYR A 17 2.59 2.18 12.81
C TYR A 17 2.27 1.20 11.67
N THR A 18 1.29 1.53 10.83
CA THR A 18 0.98 0.69 9.65
C THR A 18 2.15 0.64 8.68
N ALA A 19 2.85 1.75 8.43
CA ALA A 19 4.03 1.77 7.58
C ALA A 19 5.19 0.92 8.13
N GLU A 20 5.42 0.96 9.45
CA GLU A 20 6.42 0.10 10.11
C GLU A 20 6.09 -1.38 9.90
N LYS A 21 4.82 -1.78 10.07
CA LYS A 21 4.38 -3.16 9.85
C LYS A 21 4.52 -3.61 8.40
N ILE A 22 4.15 -2.76 7.46
CA ILE A 22 4.38 -3.05 6.03
C ILE A 22 5.87 -3.27 5.78
N PHE A 23 6.75 -2.43 6.34
CA PHE A 23 8.20 -2.54 6.14
C PHE A 23 8.79 -3.83 6.73
N GLU A 24 8.36 -4.22 7.93
CA GLU A 24 8.80 -5.45 8.60
C GLU A 24 8.42 -6.72 7.84
N ASP A 25 7.28 -6.71 7.14
CA ASP A 25 6.75 -7.88 6.42
C ASP A 25 7.19 -7.95 4.94
N LEU A 26 8.04 -7.02 4.48
CA LEU A 26 8.58 -7.09 3.13
C LEU A 26 9.44 -8.36 2.93
N PRO A 27 9.33 -9.04 1.77
CA PRO A 27 8.53 -8.69 0.60
C PRO A 27 7.05 -9.12 0.70
N LEU A 28 6.16 -8.29 0.15
CA LEU A 28 4.73 -8.54 0.04
C LEU A 28 4.33 -8.76 -1.42
N GLU A 29 3.44 -9.72 -1.66
CA GLU A 29 2.89 -10.04 -2.98
C GLU A 29 1.36 -10.05 -2.93
N GLY A 30 0.72 -9.66 -4.03
CA GLY A 30 -0.73 -9.54 -4.13
C GLY A 30 -1.21 -9.55 -5.58
N ASN A 31 -2.51 -9.76 -5.78
CA ASN A 31 -3.14 -9.69 -7.10
C ASN A 31 -3.67 -8.27 -7.34
N VAL A 32 -3.28 -7.68 -8.47
CA VAL A 32 -3.68 -6.32 -8.84
C VAL A 32 -5.12 -6.29 -9.35
N ASN A 33 -5.87 -5.32 -8.85
CA ASN A 33 -7.19 -4.94 -9.34
C ASN A 33 -7.20 -3.46 -9.73
N LEU A 34 -8.17 -3.09 -10.57
CA LEU A 34 -8.35 -1.72 -11.07
C LEU A 34 -9.72 -1.18 -10.66
N TRP A 35 -9.74 0.05 -10.17
CA TRP A 35 -10.96 0.82 -9.96
C TRP A 35 -10.82 2.19 -10.61
N GLY A 36 -11.36 2.32 -11.83
CA GLY A 36 -11.13 3.52 -12.63
C GLY A 36 -9.64 3.66 -12.96
N ASP A 37 -9.05 4.76 -12.51
CA ASP A 37 -7.61 5.04 -12.67
C ASP A 37 -6.78 4.62 -11.44
N GLU A 38 -7.38 3.96 -10.45
CA GLU A 38 -6.71 3.49 -9.23
C GLU A 38 -6.31 2.01 -9.32
N ILE A 39 -5.09 1.71 -8.85
CA ILE A 39 -4.57 0.36 -8.66
C ILE A 39 -4.70 -0.01 -7.18
N TYR A 40 -5.32 -1.15 -6.89
CA TYR A 40 -5.41 -1.68 -5.53
C TYR A 40 -5.13 -3.19 -5.50
N PHE A 41 -4.52 -3.67 -4.41
CA PHE A 41 -4.21 -5.08 -4.21
C PHE A 41 -4.18 -5.39 -2.72
N ASP A 42 -4.64 -6.59 -2.36
CA ASP A 42 -4.57 -7.08 -1.00
C ASP A 42 -3.15 -7.58 -0.68
N ILE A 43 -2.74 -7.39 0.58
CA ILE A 43 -1.52 -7.94 1.16
C ILE A 43 -1.89 -8.77 2.40
N PRO A 44 -1.09 -9.77 2.81
CA PRO A 44 -1.38 -10.63 3.96
C PRO A 44 -1.12 -9.92 5.31
N LEU A 45 -1.62 -8.70 5.48
CA LEU A 45 -1.49 -7.87 6.68
C LEU A 45 -2.87 -7.36 7.11
N GLU A 46 -3.31 -7.77 8.30
CA GLU A 46 -4.56 -7.30 8.92
C GLU A 46 -4.25 -6.44 10.15
N LEU A 47 -4.73 -5.19 10.13
CA LEU A 47 -4.54 -4.22 11.22
C LEU A 47 -5.84 -3.43 11.44
N ASP A 48 -6.06 -2.97 12.67
CA ASP A 48 -7.12 -2.01 12.97
C ASP A 48 -6.80 -0.62 12.37
N LEU A 49 -7.84 0.18 12.13
CA LEU A 49 -7.68 1.55 11.63
C LEU A 49 -6.87 2.41 12.61
N GLU A 50 -5.86 3.13 12.10
CA GLU A 50 -5.13 4.13 12.88
C GLU A 50 -6.02 5.35 13.21
N ASN A 51 -5.63 6.10 14.25
CA ASN A 51 -6.42 7.23 14.75
C ASN A 51 -6.63 8.35 13.72
N ASP A 52 -5.76 8.45 12.73
CA ASP A 52 -5.79 9.46 11.67
C ASP A 52 -6.34 8.94 10.34
N ALA A 53 -6.92 7.73 10.31
CA ALA A 53 -7.55 7.14 9.13
C ALA A 53 -8.63 8.06 8.53
N ARG A 54 -8.67 8.16 7.19
CA ARG A 54 -9.56 9.05 6.44
C ARG A 54 -10.28 8.30 5.34
N ALA A 55 -11.51 8.72 5.06
CA ALA A 55 -12.30 8.22 3.94
C ALA A 55 -11.99 8.94 2.61
N GLU A 56 -11.39 10.13 2.68
CA GLU A 56 -11.04 10.96 1.53
C GLU A 56 -9.55 11.31 1.58
N VAL A 57 -8.86 11.14 0.45
CA VAL A 57 -7.44 11.44 0.26
C VAL A 57 -7.25 12.22 -1.04
N GLU A 58 -6.20 13.03 -1.11
CA GLU A 58 -5.80 13.69 -2.36
C GLU A 58 -5.09 12.67 -3.28
N VAL A 59 -5.21 12.86 -4.59
CA VAL A 59 -4.47 12.04 -5.57
C VAL A 59 -2.98 12.30 -5.43
N GLY A 60 -2.19 11.23 -5.34
CA GLY A 60 -0.73 11.24 -5.26
C GLY A 60 -0.04 11.24 -6.62
#